data_AF-A0A6M8MYJ9-F1
#
_entry.id   AF-A0A6M8MYJ9-F1
#
_cell.length_a   1.000
_cell.length_b   1.000
_cell.length_c   1.000
_cell.angle_alpha   90.00
_cell.angle_beta   90.00
_cell.angle_gamma   90.00
#
_symmetry.space_group_name_H-M   'P 1'
#
loop_
_entity.id
_entity.type
_entity.pdbx_description
1 polymer ?
#
loop_
_entity_poly.entity_id
_entity_poly.type
_entity_poly.pdbx_seq_one_letter_code
_entity_poly.pdbx_strand_id
1 'polypeptide(L)'
;MQNEITIVTAFYNIGRTTRSNDQYLSYFDFWSGLKNHVIIYTTEDMKELILEKRKQYYLEGKTTIIVKELNEFDLQTLNKIKETFKNYNQTLHRKNPNNIECISPLYCYLMYLKPFFVCDAIERNLTSENIMWLDFGFNHGDGFFINKEQFNFLLEKQENIIDDKINFFSIKDQEANTIPEIYYNMEPFLIGGLIYGGSRAWSNFKKNLYECMQCFLSFNIVDDDQIMFLWCSRNYPQNYNIVRCYEWFDSLFNFIPNDIKHTILFKRQSSKYYKLIKEKIKNSKDKDFIQKMKLYFEYIYYKFINKKNIKL
;
A
#
# COMPACT_ATOMS: atom_id res chain seq x y z
N MET A 1 -8.48 11.78 20.29
CA MET A 1 -8.25 10.48 19.62
C MET A 1 -9.20 10.23 18.45
N GLN A 2 -10.47 10.65 18.48
CA GLN A 2 -11.46 10.33 17.43
C GLN A 2 -11.10 10.72 15.98
N ASN A 3 -10.28 11.76 15.76
CA ASN A 3 -9.95 12.25 14.42
C ASN A 3 -8.52 11.93 13.94
N GLU A 4 -7.66 11.36 14.78
CA GLU A 4 -6.28 11.00 14.39
C GLU A 4 -6.30 9.72 13.55
N ILE A 5 -5.49 9.62 12.50
CA ILE A 5 -5.33 8.36 11.77
C ILE A 5 -4.57 7.36 12.63
N THR A 6 -5.16 6.19 12.91
CA THR A 6 -4.43 5.03 13.43
C THR A 6 -3.81 4.26 12.28
N ILE A 7 -2.51 4.00 12.37
CA ILE A 7 -1.78 3.17 11.39
C ILE A 7 -1.75 1.74 11.92
N VAL A 8 -2.16 0.79 11.10
CA VAL A 8 -2.01 -0.65 11.35
C VAL A 8 -1.03 -1.21 10.34
N THR A 9 -0.11 -2.06 10.80
CA THR A 9 0.86 -2.75 9.96
C THR A 9 1.18 -4.12 10.52
N ALA A 10 1.92 -4.92 9.74
CA ALA A 10 2.38 -6.24 10.19
C ALA A 10 3.78 -6.55 9.67
N PHE A 11 4.57 -7.21 10.51
CA PHE A 11 5.85 -7.79 10.13
C PHE A 11 5.94 -9.23 10.62
N TYR A 12 6.10 -10.15 9.67
CA TYR A 12 6.29 -11.57 9.95
C TYR A 12 7.48 -12.07 9.15
N ASN A 13 8.37 -12.80 9.82
CA ASN A 13 9.45 -13.52 9.15
C ASN A 13 8.88 -14.79 8.49
N ILE A 14 8.64 -14.71 7.18
CA ILE A 14 8.06 -15.80 6.39
C ILE A 14 9.09 -16.49 5.49
N GLY A 15 10.39 -16.34 5.78
CA GLY A 15 11.48 -16.94 4.99
C GLY A 15 11.65 -16.30 3.60
N ARG A 16 11.58 -14.96 3.51
CA ARG A 16 11.78 -14.25 2.23
C ARG A 16 13.25 -14.38 1.79
N THR A 17 13.50 -14.68 0.53
CA THR A 17 14.85 -14.89 -0.02
C THR A 17 15.48 -13.62 -0.58
N THR A 18 14.67 -12.66 -1.02
CA THR A 18 15.16 -11.44 -1.70
C THR A 18 15.46 -10.29 -0.75
N ARG A 19 14.90 -10.31 0.46
CA ARG A 19 15.10 -9.25 1.47
C ARG A 19 15.21 -9.82 2.88
N SER A 20 16.19 -9.35 3.63
CA SER A 20 16.40 -9.76 5.03
C SER A 20 15.45 -9.05 6.00
N ASN A 21 15.32 -9.58 7.21
CA ASN A 21 14.58 -8.91 8.28
C ASN A 21 15.17 -7.54 8.61
N ASP A 22 16.50 -7.42 8.63
CA ASP A 22 17.19 -6.15 8.86
C ASP A 22 16.86 -5.10 7.81
N GLN A 23 16.72 -5.51 6.54
CA GLN A 23 16.29 -4.59 5.48
C GLN A 23 14.87 -4.08 5.72
N TYR A 24 13.93 -4.95 6.10
CA TYR A 24 12.58 -4.51 6.44
C TYR A 24 12.55 -3.63 7.69
N LEU A 25 13.35 -3.92 8.71
CA LEU A 25 13.51 -3.05 9.88
C LEU A 25 14.07 -1.68 9.48
N SER A 26 15.01 -1.62 8.52
CA SER A 26 15.49 -0.35 7.97
C SER A 26 14.42 0.39 7.17
N TYR A 27 13.52 -0.31 6.49
CA TYR A 27 12.41 0.31 5.77
C TYR A 27 11.38 0.88 6.75
N PHE A 28 11.06 0.15 7.81
CA PHE A 28 10.21 0.63 8.88
C PHE A 28 10.84 1.84 9.60
N ASP A 29 12.16 1.79 9.87
CA ASP A 29 12.90 2.90 10.48
C ASP A 29 12.76 4.22 9.70
N PHE A 30 12.56 4.14 8.38
CA PHE A 30 12.39 5.33 7.55
C PHE A 30 11.15 6.14 7.94
N TRP A 31 10.05 5.48 8.27
CA TRP A 31 8.78 6.13 8.59
C TRP A 31 8.35 5.98 10.05
N SER A 32 9.15 5.28 10.87
CA SER A 32 8.86 5.04 12.29
C SER A 32 8.81 6.32 13.14
N GLY A 33 9.24 7.47 12.62
CA GLY A 33 9.09 8.78 13.27
C GLY A 33 7.69 9.40 13.19
N LEU A 34 6.78 8.87 12.35
CA LEU A 34 5.41 9.40 12.20
C LEU A 34 4.67 9.42 13.53
N LYS A 35 4.04 10.54 13.85
CA LYS A 35 3.47 10.80 15.19
C LYS A 35 2.13 10.10 15.46
N ASN A 36 1.57 9.46 14.44
CA ASN A 36 0.35 8.68 14.56
C ASN A 36 0.51 7.54 15.57
N HIS A 37 -0.59 7.13 16.18
CA HIS A 37 -0.64 5.84 16.88
C HIS A 37 -0.43 4.69 15.88
N VAL A 38 0.54 3.83 16.14
CA VAL A 38 0.89 2.70 15.27
C VAL A 38 0.66 1.38 16.00
N ILE A 39 -0.14 0.50 15.38
CA ILE A 39 -0.38 -0.87 15.82
C ILE A 39 0.40 -1.80 14.90
N ILE A 40 1.31 -2.62 15.45
CA ILE A 40 2.13 -3.56 14.69
C ILE A 40 1.83 -5.00 15.13
N TYR A 41 1.39 -5.82 14.18
CA TYR A 41 1.28 -7.26 14.34
C TYR A 41 2.60 -7.95 14.00
N THR A 42 3.05 -8.85 14.87
CA THR A 42 4.35 -9.53 14.71
C THR A 42 4.43 -10.81 15.53
N THR A 43 5.56 -11.49 15.45
CA THR A 43 5.97 -12.59 16.32
C THR A 43 6.79 -12.09 17.52
N GLU A 44 6.87 -12.89 18.60
CA GLU A 44 7.54 -12.47 19.85
C GLU A 44 9.02 -12.12 19.65
N ASP A 45 9.72 -12.83 18.77
CA ASP A 45 11.15 -12.62 18.47
C ASP A 45 11.46 -11.26 17.82
N MET A 46 10.47 -10.63 17.19
CA MET A 46 10.63 -9.34 16.49
C MET A 46 10.11 -8.15 17.29
N LYS A 47 9.35 -8.39 18.37
CA LYS A 47 8.67 -7.35 19.16
C LYS A 47 9.61 -6.29 19.71
N GLU A 48 10.71 -6.70 20.34
CA GLU A 48 11.67 -5.76 20.95
C GLU A 48 12.35 -4.91 19.88
N LEU A 49 12.84 -5.53 18.81
CA LEU A 49 13.51 -4.85 17.69
C LEU A 49 12.62 -3.79 17.03
N ILE A 50 11.32 -4.08 16.85
CA ILE A 50 10.36 -3.14 16.29
C ILE A 50 10.09 -1.99 17.27
N LEU A 51 9.90 -2.29 18.54
CA LEU A 51 9.62 -1.27 19.56
C LEU A 51 10.81 -0.30 19.73
N GLU A 52 12.04 -0.80 19.66
CA GLU A 52 13.25 0.02 19.69
C GLU A 52 13.27 1.09 18.59
N LYS A 53 12.81 0.77 17.37
CA LYS A 53 12.72 1.77 16.28
C LYS A 53 11.78 2.92 16.62
N ARG A 54 10.66 2.64 17.30
CA ARG A 54 9.72 3.70 17.74
C ARG A 54 10.24 4.48 18.95
N LYS A 55 10.95 3.81 19.86
CA LYS A 55 11.56 4.42 21.05
C LYS A 55 12.62 5.48 20.69
N GLN A 56 13.34 5.30 19.59
CA GLN A 56 14.30 6.30 19.07
C GLN A 56 13.67 7.68 18.80
N TYR A 57 12.35 7.73 18.57
CA TYR A 57 11.60 8.96 18.33
C TYR A 57 10.68 9.35 19.50
N TYR A 58 10.84 8.71 20.67
CA TYR A 58 10.02 8.87 21.87
C TYR A 58 8.53 8.56 21.63
N LEU A 59 8.26 7.51 20.84
CA LEU A 59 6.90 7.12 20.42
C LEU A 59 6.44 5.78 21.01
N GLU A 60 7.07 5.29 22.08
CA GLU A 60 6.62 4.09 22.78
C GLU A 60 5.17 4.20 23.26
N GLY A 61 4.76 5.35 23.79
CA GLY A 61 3.37 5.60 24.20
C GLY A 61 2.36 5.74 23.05
N LYS A 62 2.86 5.80 21.80
CA LYS A 62 2.09 5.84 20.55
C LYS A 62 2.29 4.57 19.72
N THR A 63 2.69 3.48 20.36
CA THR A 63 2.98 2.21 19.70
C THR A 63 2.31 1.07 20.46
N THR A 64 1.60 0.20 19.76
CA THR A 64 1.05 -1.04 20.31
C THR A 64 1.54 -2.21 19.49
N ILE A 65 2.24 -3.15 20.14
CA ILE A 65 2.68 -4.39 19.51
C ILE A 65 1.70 -5.50 19.88
N ILE A 66 1.18 -6.20 18.87
CA ILE A 66 0.33 -7.37 19.05
C ILE A 66 1.12 -8.59 18.58
N VAL A 67 1.44 -9.47 19.52
CA VAL A 67 2.04 -10.77 19.20
C VAL A 67 0.93 -11.77 18.98
N LYS A 68 0.83 -12.26 17.76
CA LYS A 68 -0.22 -13.19 17.31
C LYS A 68 0.28 -13.94 16.09
N GLU A 69 0.16 -15.26 16.09
CA GLU A 69 0.60 -16.10 14.98
C GLU A 69 -0.35 -16.00 13.78
N LEU A 70 0.20 -16.14 12.57
CA LEU A 70 -0.57 -15.98 11.33
C LEU A 70 -1.73 -16.99 11.21
N ASN A 71 -1.55 -18.20 11.73
CA ASN A 71 -2.55 -19.25 11.71
C ASN A 71 -3.76 -18.97 12.63
N GLU A 72 -3.66 -18.02 13.54
CA GLU A 72 -4.75 -17.64 14.45
C GLU A 72 -5.82 -16.76 13.79
N PHE A 73 -5.59 -16.26 12.57
CA PHE A 73 -6.55 -15.40 11.86
C PHE A 73 -7.54 -16.19 11.00
N ASP A 74 -7.06 -17.10 10.15
CA ASP A 74 -7.88 -17.91 9.24
C ASP A 74 -7.11 -19.17 8.82
N LEU A 75 -6.99 -20.13 9.75
CA LEU A 75 -6.30 -21.40 9.53
C LEU A 75 -6.88 -22.18 8.34
N GLN A 76 -8.20 -22.10 8.13
CA GLN A 76 -8.85 -22.82 7.03
C GLN A 76 -8.37 -22.30 5.68
N THR A 77 -8.38 -20.99 5.47
CA THR A 77 -7.89 -20.39 4.21
C THR A 77 -6.39 -20.59 4.03
N LEU A 78 -5.59 -20.50 5.11
CA LEU A 78 -4.17 -20.83 5.05
C LEU A 78 -3.92 -22.25 4.51
N ASN A 79 -4.67 -23.24 5.01
CA ASN A 79 -4.55 -24.61 4.56
C ASN A 79 -4.95 -24.78 3.09
N LYS A 80 -6.05 -24.14 2.65
CA LYS A 80 -6.48 -24.15 1.24
C LYS A 80 -5.46 -23.49 0.31
N ILE A 81 -4.83 -22.38 0.71
CA ILE A 81 -3.76 -21.75 -0.07
C ILE A 81 -2.56 -22.71 -0.20
N LYS A 82 -2.13 -23.34 0.89
CA LYS A 82 -1.05 -24.34 0.85
C LYS A 82 -1.40 -25.53 -0.06
N GLU A 83 -2.65 -25.99 -0.02
CA GLU A 83 -3.14 -27.06 -0.89
C GLU A 83 -3.14 -26.63 -2.36
N THR A 84 -3.56 -25.40 -2.65
CA THR A 84 -3.56 -24.81 -4.00
C THR A 84 -2.16 -24.79 -4.63
N PHE A 85 -1.14 -24.42 -3.84
CA PHE A 85 0.28 -24.50 -4.26
C PHE A 85 0.77 -25.94 -4.51
N LYS A 86 0.18 -26.95 -3.85
CA LYS A 86 0.50 -28.37 -4.09
C LYS A 86 -0.20 -28.90 -5.34
N ASN A 87 -1.44 -28.47 -5.57
CA ASN A 87 -2.31 -28.99 -6.62
C ASN A 87 -2.06 -28.33 -7.98
N TYR A 88 -1.58 -27.08 -8.02
CA TYR A 88 -1.26 -26.36 -9.24
C TYR A 88 0.02 -25.55 -9.11
N ASN A 89 0.86 -25.63 -10.15
CA ASN A 89 2.07 -24.83 -10.24
C ASN A 89 1.71 -23.35 -10.50
N GLN A 90 1.72 -22.54 -9.43
CA GLN A 90 1.38 -21.11 -9.47
C GLN A 90 2.33 -20.26 -10.35
N THR A 91 3.49 -20.80 -10.76
CA THR A 91 4.43 -20.12 -11.66
C THR A 91 4.06 -20.24 -13.14
N LEU A 92 3.14 -21.15 -13.48
CA LEU A 92 2.87 -21.52 -14.86
C LEU A 92 2.23 -20.35 -15.63
N HIS A 93 2.86 -19.98 -16.75
CA HIS A 93 2.46 -18.87 -17.64
C HIS A 93 2.44 -17.46 -17.01
N ARG A 94 2.98 -17.30 -15.81
CA ARG A 94 3.18 -16.00 -15.18
C ARG A 94 4.31 -15.24 -15.86
N LYS A 95 4.14 -13.93 -16.09
CA LYS A 95 5.18 -13.06 -16.67
C LYS A 95 6.47 -13.05 -15.85
N ASN A 96 6.34 -13.03 -14.52
CA ASN A 96 7.46 -13.01 -13.58
C ASN A 96 7.34 -14.21 -12.61
N PRO A 97 7.63 -15.44 -13.08
CA PRO A 97 7.33 -16.68 -12.35
C PRO A 97 8.14 -16.86 -11.05
N ASN A 98 9.25 -16.13 -10.92
CA ASN A 98 10.13 -16.18 -9.74
C ASN A 98 9.73 -15.19 -8.64
N ASN A 99 8.70 -14.37 -8.87
CA ASN A 99 8.23 -13.46 -7.84
C ASN A 99 7.66 -14.22 -6.64
N ILE A 100 7.73 -13.63 -5.46
CA ILE A 100 7.41 -14.31 -4.20
C ILE A 100 5.94 -14.75 -4.12
N GLU A 101 5.01 -14.01 -4.73
CA GLU A 101 3.60 -14.37 -4.88
C GLU A 101 3.38 -15.64 -5.70
N CYS A 102 4.31 -16.00 -6.58
CA CYS A 102 4.21 -17.22 -7.40
C CYS A 102 4.78 -18.45 -6.70
N ILE A 103 5.55 -18.29 -5.61
CA ILE A 103 6.33 -19.39 -5.00
C ILE A 103 6.11 -19.55 -3.50
N SER A 104 5.47 -18.58 -2.83
CA SER A 104 5.29 -18.60 -1.38
C SER A 104 3.80 -18.56 -0.97
N PRO A 105 3.21 -19.68 -0.52
CA PRO A 105 1.85 -19.68 0.03
C PRO A 105 1.73 -18.76 1.25
N LEU A 106 2.78 -18.67 2.07
CA LEU A 106 2.75 -17.86 3.28
C LEU A 106 2.80 -16.36 2.96
N TYR A 107 3.47 -15.96 1.88
CA TYR A 107 3.43 -14.58 1.39
C TYR A 107 2.01 -14.20 0.93
N CYS A 108 1.40 -15.03 0.09
CA CYS A 108 0.03 -14.76 -0.40
C CYS A 108 -0.97 -14.66 0.76
N TYR A 109 -0.86 -15.57 1.74
CA TYR A 109 -1.69 -15.52 2.93
C TYR A 109 -1.44 -14.25 3.78
N LEU A 110 -0.20 -13.82 3.95
CA LEU A 110 0.11 -12.57 4.67
C LEU A 110 -0.50 -11.35 3.97
N MET A 111 -0.47 -11.30 2.63
CA MET A 111 -1.10 -10.24 1.83
C MET A 111 -2.62 -10.27 1.97
N TYR A 112 -3.22 -11.45 1.98
CA TYR A 112 -4.64 -11.66 2.27
C TYR A 112 -5.06 -11.19 3.68
N LEU A 113 -4.18 -11.30 4.67
CA LEU A 113 -4.50 -10.96 6.06
C LEU A 113 -4.53 -9.46 6.38
N LYS A 114 -4.16 -8.56 5.44
CA LYS A 114 -4.18 -7.10 5.67
C LYS A 114 -5.47 -6.58 6.36
N PRO A 115 -6.69 -6.83 5.83
CA PRO A 115 -7.91 -6.42 6.52
C PRO A 115 -8.20 -7.20 7.80
N PHE A 116 -7.64 -8.40 7.99
CA PHE A 116 -7.80 -9.17 9.23
C PHE A 116 -7.04 -8.54 10.39
N PHE A 117 -5.81 -8.08 10.17
CA PHE A 117 -5.06 -7.31 11.16
C PHE A 117 -5.81 -6.03 11.56
N VAL A 118 -6.33 -5.30 10.57
CA VAL A 118 -7.07 -4.06 10.84
C VAL A 118 -8.36 -4.36 11.62
N CYS A 119 -9.14 -5.35 11.22
CA CYS A 119 -10.38 -5.69 11.93
C CYS A 119 -10.11 -6.24 13.33
N ASP A 120 -9.06 -7.04 13.54
CA ASP A 120 -8.66 -7.50 14.88
C ASP A 120 -8.29 -6.30 15.78
N ALA A 121 -7.63 -5.27 15.26
CA ALA A 121 -7.33 -4.05 16.01
C ALA A 121 -8.59 -3.23 16.36
N ILE A 122 -9.55 -3.15 15.42
CA ILE A 122 -10.87 -2.53 15.64
C ILE A 122 -11.63 -3.29 16.73
N GLU A 123 -11.71 -4.62 16.64
CA GLU A 123 -12.42 -5.49 17.59
C GLU A 123 -11.85 -5.38 19.01
N ARG A 124 -10.55 -5.08 19.14
CA ARG A 124 -9.87 -4.79 20.41
C ARG A 124 -10.06 -3.36 20.93
N ASN A 125 -10.78 -2.50 20.21
CA ASN A 125 -10.95 -1.07 20.51
C ASN A 125 -9.62 -0.30 20.60
N LEU A 126 -8.63 -0.67 19.78
CA LEU A 126 -7.31 -0.02 19.77
C LEU A 126 -7.20 1.10 18.72
N THR A 127 -8.14 1.17 17.79
CA THR A 127 -8.11 2.13 16.67
C THR A 127 -9.01 3.34 16.92
N SER A 128 -8.72 4.44 16.23
CA SER A 128 -9.69 5.50 15.99
C SER A 128 -10.67 5.10 14.88
N GLU A 129 -11.57 6.02 14.50
CA GLU A 129 -12.44 5.84 13.31
C GLU A 129 -11.70 5.97 11.98
N ASN A 130 -10.49 6.53 11.97
CA ASN A 130 -9.71 6.80 10.75
C ASN A 130 -8.54 5.81 10.69
N ILE A 131 -8.61 4.82 9.81
CA ILE A 131 -7.67 3.68 9.89
C ILE A 131 -6.93 3.50 8.57
N MET A 132 -5.61 3.51 8.66
CA MET A 132 -4.70 3.28 7.55
C MET A 132 -3.96 1.97 7.73
N TRP A 133 -3.99 1.12 6.71
CA TRP A 133 -2.94 0.13 6.53
C TRP A 133 -1.75 0.79 5.83
N LEU A 134 -0.55 0.64 6.41
CA LEU A 134 0.70 1.05 5.79
C LEU A 134 1.66 -0.14 5.86
N ASP A 135 2.16 -0.62 4.72
CA ASP A 135 3.09 -1.75 4.71
C ASP A 135 4.30 -1.46 5.61
N PHE A 136 4.71 -2.46 6.39
CA PHE A 136 5.86 -2.31 7.30
C PHE A 136 7.12 -1.83 6.56
N GLY A 137 7.33 -2.38 5.37
CA GLY A 137 8.41 -2.01 4.46
C GLY A 137 8.13 -0.84 3.53
N PHE A 138 7.12 0.01 3.81
CA PHE A 138 6.79 1.15 2.94
C PHE A 138 8.02 2.02 2.62
N ASN A 139 8.02 2.64 1.43
CA ASN A 139 9.10 3.43 0.83
C ASN A 139 10.37 2.64 0.43
N HIS A 140 10.54 1.39 0.88
CA HIS A 140 11.74 0.58 0.66
C HIS A 140 13.04 1.33 1.00
N GLY A 141 13.10 1.94 2.18
CA GLY A 141 14.25 2.74 2.60
C GLY A 141 14.13 4.13 1.99
N ASP A 142 15.05 4.54 1.13
CA ASP A 142 15.03 5.84 0.45
C ASP A 142 14.46 5.75 -0.99
N GLY A 143 13.65 4.73 -1.28
CA GLY A 143 13.23 4.38 -2.64
C GLY A 143 12.46 5.47 -3.37
N PHE A 144 11.62 6.22 -2.65
CA PHE A 144 10.89 7.39 -3.17
C PHE A 144 11.10 8.62 -2.30
N PHE A 145 10.64 8.64 -1.05
CA PHE A 145 11.04 9.67 -0.09
C PHE A 145 12.49 9.45 0.31
N ILE A 146 13.27 10.52 0.46
CA ILE A 146 14.74 10.40 0.59
C ILE A 146 15.31 10.88 1.92
N ASN A 147 14.49 11.53 2.76
CA ASN A 147 14.94 12.04 4.05
C ASN A 147 14.01 11.57 5.17
N LYS A 148 14.45 10.56 5.92
CA LYS A 148 13.69 10.00 7.05
C LYS A 148 13.45 10.99 8.19
N GLU A 149 14.35 11.95 8.39
CA GLU A 149 14.21 12.95 9.46
C GLU A 149 13.01 13.88 9.25
N GLN A 150 12.49 13.95 8.01
CA GLN A 150 11.27 14.69 7.72
C GLN A 150 10.00 13.93 8.13
N PHE A 151 10.08 12.62 8.39
CA PHE A 151 8.93 11.78 8.78
C PHE A 151 8.64 11.91 10.26
N ASN A 152 8.38 13.14 10.71
CA ASN A 152 8.20 13.51 12.11
C ASN A 152 6.90 14.33 12.31
N PHE A 153 5.81 13.91 11.66
CA PHE A 153 4.53 14.61 11.63
C PHE A 153 3.34 13.64 11.79
N LEU A 154 2.14 14.19 11.96
CA LEU A 154 0.88 13.43 11.91
C LEU A 154 0.38 13.36 10.47
N LEU A 155 -0.04 12.17 10.04
CA LEU A 155 -0.80 12.02 8.82
C LEU A 155 -2.23 12.55 9.01
N GLU A 156 -2.74 13.21 7.97
CA GLU A 156 -4.05 13.87 7.92
C GLU A 156 -4.72 13.59 6.56
N LYS A 157 -5.99 13.16 6.60
CA LYS A 157 -6.75 12.88 5.38
C LYS A 157 -6.96 14.12 4.51
N GLN A 158 -6.81 13.96 3.21
CA GLN A 158 -7.09 15.01 2.21
C GLN A 158 -8.52 14.88 1.65
N GLU A 159 -9.03 15.92 0.98
CA GLU A 159 -10.43 16.02 0.53
C GLU A 159 -10.90 14.88 -0.39
N ASN A 160 -9.98 14.23 -1.11
CA ASN A 160 -10.28 13.14 -2.03
C ASN A 160 -10.43 11.76 -1.37
N ILE A 161 -10.25 11.70 -0.05
CA ILE A 161 -10.39 10.49 0.76
C ILE A 161 -11.83 10.39 1.30
N ILE A 162 -12.44 9.22 1.18
CA ILE A 162 -13.85 8.98 1.50
C ILE A 162 -13.94 7.96 2.65
N ASP A 163 -14.39 8.39 3.83
CA ASP A 163 -14.34 7.60 5.07
C ASP A 163 -15.21 6.32 5.04
N ASP A 164 -16.38 6.38 4.39
CA ASP A 164 -17.35 5.27 4.33
C ASP A 164 -16.96 4.20 3.29
N LYS A 165 -15.82 4.39 2.60
CA LYS A 165 -15.27 3.48 1.59
C LYS A 165 -13.85 3.06 1.94
N ILE A 166 -13.43 1.94 1.35
CA ILE A 166 -12.00 1.65 1.24
C ILE A 166 -11.42 2.49 0.10
N ASN A 167 -10.32 3.18 0.41
CA ASN A 167 -9.59 4.04 -0.50
C ASN A 167 -8.35 3.28 -0.96
N PHE A 168 -8.37 2.85 -2.22
CA PHE A 168 -7.21 2.29 -2.92
C PHE A 168 -6.55 3.37 -3.78
N PHE A 169 -5.30 3.10 -4.17
CA PHE A 169 -4.51 4.01 -4.99
C PHE A 169 -4.09 3.31 -6.29
N SER A 170 -4.21 3.98 -7.43
CA SER A 170 -3.90 3.40 -8.74
C SER A 170 -2.76 4.10 -9.47
N ILE A 171 -1.87 3.31 -10.08
CA ILE A 171 -0.78 3.82 -10.93
C ILE A 171 -1.16 4.00 -12.40
N LYS A 172 -2.35 3.54 -12.78
CA LYS A 172 -2.95 3.76 -14.12
C LYS A 172 -4.30 4.49 -13.99
N ASP A 173 -4.72 5.13 -15.08
CA ASP A 173 -6.00 5.84 -15.12
C ASP A 173 -7.19 4.88 -15.16
N GLN A 174 -7.03 3.76 -15.86
CA GLN A 174 -8.04 2.72 -16.05
C GLN A 174 -7.34 1.37 -16.14
N GLU A 175 -8.09 0.31 -15.86
CA GLU A 175 -7.69 -1.08 -16.08
C GLU A 175 -8.85 -1.83 -16.72
N ALA A 176 -8.71 -2.10 -18.01
CA ALA A 176 -9.71 -2.78 -18.83
C ALA A 176 -9.45 -4.28 -18.92
N ASN A 177 -8.24 -4.74 -18.55
CA ASN A 177 -7.86 -6.14 -18.67
C ASN A 177 -8.69 -7.00 -17.72
N THR A 178 -8.98 -8.23 -18.15
CA THR A 178 -9.71 -9.19 -17.31
C THR A 178 -8.87 -9.63 -16.12
N ILE A 179 -9.51 -10.17 -15.06
CA ILE A 179 -8.77 -10.71 -13.91
C ILE A 179 -7.77 -11.81 -14.35
N PRO A 180 -8.14 -12.80 -15.18
CA PRO A 180 -7.17 -13.79 -15.68
C PRO A 180 -6.01 -13.19 -16.46
N GLU A 181 -6.27 -12.17 -17.30
CA GLU A 181 -5.21 -11.51 -18.07
C GLU A 181 -4.19 -10.82 -17.15
N ILE A 182 -4.67 -10.15 -16.09
CA ILE A 182 -3.82 -9.50 -15.08
C ILE A 182 -3.04 -10.54 -14.28
N TYR A 183 -3.67 -11.67 -13.94
CA TYR A 183 -2.99 -12.78 -13.30
C TYR A 183 -1.79 -13.24 -14.15
N TYR A 184 -1.95 -13.47 -15.45
CA TYR A 184 -0.80 -13.92 -16.25
C TYR A 184 0.23 -12.82 -16.51
N ASN A 185 -0.21 -11.59 -16.81
CA ASN A 185 0.71 -10.50 -17.17
C ASN A 185 1.38 -9.83 -15.96
N MET A 186 0.85 -10.01 -14.75
CA MET A 186 1.38 -9.45 -13.49
C MET A 186 1.59 -7.94 -13.52
N GLU A 187 0.79 -7.21 -14.30
CA GLU A 187 0.89 -5.76 -14.42
C GLU A 187 -0.01 -5.07 -13.39
N PRO A 188 0.57 -4.46 -12.34
CA PRO A 188 -0.21 -3.90 -11.25
C PRO A 188 -1.06 -2.71 -11.70
N PHE A 189 -2.28 -2.62 -11.19
CA PHE A 189 -3.15 -1.46 -11.36
C PHE A 189 -3.30 -0.69 -10.05
N LEU A 190 -3.69 -1.40 -8.99
CA LEU A 190 -3.82 -0.89 -7.63
C LEU A 190 -2.53 -1.13 -6.85
N ILE A 191 -2.19 -0.18 -5.99
CA ILE A 191 -1.05 -0.25 -5.06
C ILE A 191 -1.51 -1.02 -3.80
N GLY A 192 -0.72 -1.99 -3.37
CA GLY A 192 -0.98 -2.77 -2.15
C GLY A 192 -0.47 -2.12 -0.84
N GLY A 193 0.47 -1.16 -0.95
CA GLY A 193 1.27 -0.69 0.18
C GLY A 193 0.61 0.32 1.12
N LEU A 194 -0.52 0.91 0.72
CA LEU A 194 -1.28 1.87 1.50
C LEU A 194 -2.77 1.70 1.21
N ILE A 195 -3.58 1.52 2.25
CA ILE A 195 -5.03 1.41 2.17
C ILE A 195 -5.63 2.25 3.30
N TYR A 196 -6.73 2.95 3.05
CA TYR A 196 -7.41 3.73 4.10
C TYR A 196 -8.91 3.48 4.09
N GLY A 197 -9.52 3.52 5.28
CA GLY A 197 -10.97 3.57 5.42
C GLY A 197 -11.41 3.63 6.87
N GLY A 198 -12.69 3.88 7.10
CA GLY A 198 -13.29 3.79 8.42
C GLY A 198 -13.57 2.35 8.88
N SER A 199 -13.92 2.18 10.16
CA SER A 199 -14.16 0.88 10.81
C SER A 199 -15.12 -0.03 10.03
N ARG A 200 -16.24 0.55 9.55
CA ARG A 200 -17.25 -0.17 8.75
C ARG A 200 -16.72 -0.56 7.37
N ALA A 201 -15.95 0.30 6.71
CA ALA A 201 -15.37 0.04 5.40
C ALA A 201 -14.38 -1.13 5.47
N TRP A 202 -13.53 -1.18 6.50
CA TRP A 202 -12.62 -2.30 6.76
C TRP A 202 -13.34 -3.62 7.01
N SER A 203 -14.43 -3.59 7.79
CA SER A 203 -15.25 -4.78 8.03
C SER A 203 -15.89 -5.33 6.74
N ASN A 204 -16.42 -4.45 5.89
CA ASN A 204 -16.94 -4.85 4.58
C ASN A 204 -15.82 -5.38 3.67
N PHE A 205 -14.65 -4.77 3.71
CA PHE A 205 -13.52 -5.20 2.89
C PHE A 205 -12.96 -6.56 3.30
N LYS A 206 -12.86 -6.87 4.61
CA LYS A 206 -12.51 -8.21 5.09
C LYS A 206 -13.43 -9.28 4.49
N LYS A 207 -14.75 -9.02 4.43
CA LYS A 207 -15.73 -9.94 3.81
C LYS A 207 -15.52 -10.08 2.31
N ASN A 208 -15.41 -8.95 1.59
CA ASN A 208 -15.21 -8.97 0.14
C ASN A 208 -13.89 -9.68 -0.25
N LEU A 209 -12.82 -9.49 0.53
CA LEU A 209 -11.53 -10.13 0.28
C LEU A 209 -11.55 -11.63 0.62
N TYR A 210 -12.29 -12.04 1.66
CA TYR A 210 -12.56 -13.46 1.95
C TYR A 210 -13.25 -14.13 0.77
N GLU A 211 -14.33 -13.53 0.25
CA GLU A 211 -15.06 -14.04 -0.92
C GLU A 211 -14.19 -14.10 -2.17
N CYS A 212 -13.38 -13.06 -2.41
CA CYS A 212 -12.39 -13.04 -3.47
C CYS A 212 -11.43 -14.23 -3.37
N MET A 213 -10.90 -14.49 -2.17
CA MET A 213 -9.97 -15.60 -1.94
C MET A 213 -10.64 -16.95 -2.21
N GLN A 214 -11.87 -17.16 -1.72
CA GLN A 214 -12.58 -18.42 -2.00
C GLN A 214 -12.85 -18.61 -3.50
N CYS A 215 -13.14 -17.53 -4.24
CA CYS A 215 -13.30 -17.56 -5.69
C CYS A 215 -11.99 -17.98 -6.39
N PHE A 216 -10.86 -17.36 -6.06
CA PHE A 216 -9.56 -17.70 -6.65
C PHE A 216 -9.15 -19.13 -6.34
N LEU A 217 -9.31 -19.56 -5.08
CA LEU A 217 -9.04 -20.94 -4.65
C LEU A 217 -9.90 -21.97 -5.40
N SER A 218 -11.14 -21.62 -5.79
CA SER A 218 -12.00 -22.51 -6.58
C SER A 218 -11.46 -22.78 -8.00
N PHE A 219 -10.62 -21.88 -8.52
CA PHE A 219 -9.88 -22.05 -9.77
C PHE A 219 -8.48 -22.62 -9.56
N ASN A 220 -8.14 -23.01 -8.32
CA ASN A 220 -6.82 -23.53 -7.94
C ASN A 220 -5.67 -22.53 -8.23
N ILE A 221 -5.97 -21.24 -8.13
CA ILE A 221 -5.00 -20.14 -8.25
C ILE A 221 -4.99 -19.29 -6.98
N VAL A 222 -3.86 -18.65 -6.73
CA VAL A 222 -3.68 -17.66 -5.67
C VAL A 222 -2.64 -16.64 -6.14
N ASP A 223 -2.71 -15.42 -5.63
CA ASP A 223 -1.83 -14.32 -6.00
C ASP A 223 -1.63 -13.37 -4.79
N ASP A 224 -0.92 -12.27 -5.02
CA ASP A 224 -0.84 -11.17 -4.08
C ASP A 224 -2.15 -10.36 -3.97
N ASP A 225 -2.13 -9.34 -3.13
CA ASP A 225 -3.30 -8.55 -2.79
C ASP A 225 -3.82 -7.66 -3.94
N GLN A 226 -3.00 -7.26 -4.90
CA GLN A 226 -3.35 -6.20 -5.85
C GLN A 226 -4.44 -6.62 -6.83
N ILE A 227 -4.33 -7.85 -7.35
CA ILE A 227 -5.37 -8.41 -8.24
C ILE A 227 -6.67 -8.67 -7.47
N MET A 228 -6.57 -9.04 -6.19
CA MET A 228 -7.72 -9.27 -5.33
C MET A 228 -8.43 -7.95 -5.00
N PHE A 229 -7.69 -6.87 -4.79
CA PHE A 229 -8.27 -5.53 -4.60
C PHE A 229 -9.04 -5.07 -5.84
N LEU A 230 -8.50 -5.37 -7.03
CA LEU A 230 -9.19 -5.08 -8.29
C LEU A 230 -10.47 -5.92 -8.42
N TRP A 231 -10.43 -7.20 -8.07
CA TRP A 231 -11.64 -8.04 -8.03
C TRP A 231 -12.69 -7.44 -7.08
N CYS A 232 -12.29 -7.06 -5.86
CA CYS A 232 -13.20 -6.48 -4.86
C CYS A 232 -13.85 -5.17 -5.38
N SER A 233 -13.04 -4.27 -5.94
CA SER A 233 -13.52 -2.99 -6.47
C SER A 233 -14.42 -3.12 -7.69
N ARG A 234 -14.25 -4.16 -8.51
CA ARG A 234 -15.15 -4.46 -9.64
C ARG A 234 -16.47 -5.08 -9.21
N ASN A 235 -16.46 -5.96 -8.20
CA ASN A 235 -17.67 -6.66 -7.74
C ASN A 235 -18.51 -5.83 -6.77
N TYR A 236 -17.89 -4.93 -6.01
CA TYR A 236 -18.59 -4.08 -5.04
C TYR A 236 -18.22 -2.58 -5.17
N PRO A 237 -18.37 -1.96 -6.36
CA PRO A 237 -17.85 -0.62 -6.64
C PRO A 237 -18.35 0.48 -5.70
N GLN A 238 -19.53 0.32 -5.10
CA GLN A 238 -20.08 1.22 -4.09
C GLN A 238 -19.23 1.32 -2.83
N ASN A 239 -18.48 0.26 -2.48
CA ASN A 239 -17.68 0.17 -1.25
C ASN A 239 -16.26 0.75 -1.41
N TYR A 240 -15.85 1.15 -2.62
CA TYR A 240 -14.47 1.51 -2.92
C TYR A 240 -14.36 2.90 -3.56
N ASN A 241 -13.31 3.60 -3.20
CA ASN A 241 -12.81 4.81 -3.84
C ASN A 241 -11.42 4.51 -4.40
N ILE A 242 -11.16 4.88 -5.65
CA ILE A 242 -9.85 4.67 -6.28
C ILE A 242 -9.25 6.03 -6.59
N VAL A 243 -8.15 6.34 -5.92
CA VAL A 243 -7.41 7.60 -6.06
C VAL A 243 -6.21 7.40 -6.98
N ARG A 244 -6.06 8.29 -7.95
CA ARG A 244 -4.95 8.23 -8.92
C ARG A 244 -3.63 8.70 -8.30
N CYS A 245 -2.56 7.91 -8.48
CA CYS A 245 -1.20 8.10 -7.94
C CYS A 245 -0.10 7.85 -8.99
N TYR A 246 0.85 8.75 -9.20
CA TYR A 246 1.78 8.63 -10.34
C TYR A 246 2.94 7.66 -10.14
N GLU A 247 3.36 7.44 -8.90
CA GLU A 247 4.41 6.53 -8.49
C GLU A 247 3.91 5.67 -7.32
N TRP A 248 4.54 4.52 -7.09
CA TRP A 248 4.06 3.54 -6.10
C TRP A 248 3.87 4.11 -4.69
N PHE A 249 4.86 4.88 -4.21
CA PHE A 249 4.88 5.42 -2.84
C PHE A 249 4.30 6.83 -2.73
N ASP A 250 3.87 7.44 -3.84
CA ASP A 250 3.32 8.79 -3.82
C ASP A 250 1.89 8.84 -3.24
N SER A 251 1.27 7.68 -3.03
CA SER A 251 -0.02 7.52 -2.34
C SER A 251 -0.06 8.20 -0.98
N LEU A 252 1.07 8.24 -0.25
CA LEU A 252 1.18 8.92 1.03
C LEU A 252 0.96 10.44 0.94
N PHE A 253 1.15 11.07 -0.23
CA PHE A 253 0.84 12.49 -0.40
C PHE A 253 -0.64 12.83 -0.20
N ASN A 254 -1.54 11.84 -0.26
CA ASN A 254 -2.95 12.02 0.09
C ASN A 254 -3.18 12.06 1.61
N PHE A 255 -2.10 12.02 2.40
CA PHE A 255 -2.13 12.01 3.86
C PHE A 255 -1.07 12.91 4.52
N ILE A 256 -0.15 13.51 3.75
CA ILE A 256 0.83 14.45 4.30
C ILE A 256 0.13 15.82 4.48
N PRO A 257 0.24 16.48 5.65
CA PRO A 257 -0.34 17.82 5.88
C PRO A 257 0.06 18.85 4.82
N ASN A 258 -0.87 19.67 4.39
CA ASN A 258 -0.69 20.56 3.23
C ASN A 258 0.39 21.62 3.44
N ASP A 259 0.55 22.08 4.68
CA ASP A 259 1.55 23.04 5.12
C ASP A 259 2.99 22.51 4.98
N ILE A 260 3.22 21.20 5.21
CA ILE A 260 4.56 20.61 5.09
C ILE A 260 4.79 19.87 3.77
N LYS A 261 3.72 19.49 3.05
CA LYS A 261 3.78 18.62 1.87
C LYS A 261 4.78 19.06 0.80
N HIS A 262 4.94 20.36 0.59
CA HIS A 262 5.85 20.93 -0.40
C HIS A 262 7.33 20.90 0.03
N THR A 263 7.60 20.66 1.31
CA THR A 263 8.96 20.57 1.90
C THR A 263 9.52 19.16 1.88
N ILE A 264 8.67 18.13 1.76
CA ILE A 264 9.06 16.73 1.80
C ILE A 264 9.92 16.39 0.58
N LEU A 265 11.11 15.85 0.82
CA LEU A 265 12.06 15.47 -0.21
C LEU A 265 11.76 14.06 -0.75
N PHE A 266 11.68 13.95 -2.08
CA PHE A 266 11.47 12.69 -2.77
C PHE A 266 12.18 12.67 -4.14
N LYS A 267 12.48 11.47 -4.63
CA LYS A 267 12.97 11.18 -5.99
C LYS A 267 11.93 10.41 -6.77
N ARG A 268 11.85 10.62 -8.08
CA ARG A 268 10.94 9.86 -8.96
C ARG A 268 11.75 8.88 -9.81
N GLN A 269 11.44 7.59 -9.72
CA GLN A 269 12.16 6.55 -10.46
C GLN A 269 11.71 6.45 -11.92
N SER A 270 10.43 6.73 -12.22
CA SER A 270 9.84 6.40 -13.53
C SER A 270 8.84 7.43 -14.06
N SER A 271 9.00 8.70 -13.72
CA SER A 271 8.12 9.74 -14.23
C SER A 271 8.51 10.11 -15.67
N LYS A 272 7.59 9.89 -16.62
CA LYS A 272 7.70 10.54 -17.93
C LYS A 272 7.66 12.04 -17.68
N TYR A 273 8.66 12.78 -18.15
CA TYR A 273 8.87 14.21 -17.82
C TYR A 273 7.60 15.06 -17.99
N TYR A 274 6.77 14.75 -19.01
CA TYR A 274 5.51 15.43 -19.26
C TYR A 274 4.46 15.29 -18.15
N LYS A 275 4.48 14.23 -17.34
CA LYS A 275 3.51 14.02 -16.26
C LYS A 275 3.68 15.03 -15.13
N LEU A 276 4.93 15.35 -14.77
CA LEU A 276 5.27 16.45 -13.85
C LEU A 276 4.76 17.80 -14.37
N ILE A 277 4.87 18.02 -15.68
CA ILE A 277 4.37 19.25 -16.31
C ILE A 277 2.84 19.29 -16.28
N LYS A 278 2.17 18.15 -16.48
CA LYS A 278 0.70 18.05 -16.37
C LYS A 278 0.20 18.41 -14.96
N GLU A 279 0.89 17.97 -13.91
CA GLU A 279 0.57 18.40 -12.54
C GLU A 279 0.81 19.90 -12.33
N LYS A 280 1.93 20.44 -12.84
CA LYS A 280 2.20 21.89 -12.82
C LYS A 280 1.14 22.71 -13.55
N ILE A 281 0.57 22.19 -14.65
CA ILE A 281 -0.55 22.81 -15.37
C ILE A 281 -1.82 22.78 -14.50
N LYS A 282 -2.11 21.66 -13.82
CA LYS A 282 -3.29 21.54 -12.95
C LYS A 282 -3.22 22.52 -11.76
N ASN A 283 -2.01 22.76 -11.25
CA ASN A 283 -1.75 23.62 -10.10
C ASN A 283 -1.44 25.09 -10.47
N SER A 284 -1.48 25.46 -11.76
CA SER A 284 -1.16 26.82 -12.22
C SER A 284 -2.37 27.72 -12.40
N LYS A 285 -3.49 27.45 -11.69
CA LYS A 285 -4.75 28.20 -11.88
C LYS A 285 -4.57 29.72 -11.82
N ASP A 286 -3.68 30.21 -10.94
CA ASP A 286 -3.42 31.64 -10.73
C ASP A 286 -2.19 32.21 -11.50
N LYS A 287 -1.57 31.42 -12.38
CA LYS A 287 -0.41 31.88 -13.17
C LYS A 287 -0.82 32.61 -14.44
N ASP A 288 0.01 33.59 -14.82
CA ASP A 288 -0.13 34.37 -16.04
C ASP A 288 -0.09 33.49 -17.31
N PHE A 289 -0.76 33.97 -18.36
CA PHE A 289 -1.03 33.25 -19.60
C PHE A 289 0.25 32.73 -20.27
N ILE A 290 1.33 33.53 -20.26
CA ILE A 290 2.62 33.17 -20.88
C ILE A 290 3.24 31.96 -20.18
N GLN A 291 3.16 31.89 -18.85
CA GLN A 291 3.67 30.74 -18.08
C GLN A 291 2.85 29.48 -18.32
N LYS A 292 1.51 29.61 -18.45
CA LYS A 292 0.65 28.48 -18.82
C LYS A 292 1.01 27.96 -20.22
N MET A 293 1.17 28.85 -21.19
CA MET A 293 1.58 28.46 -22.55
C MET A 293 2.92 27.73 -22.57
N LYS A 294 3.92 28.21 -21.82
CA LYS A 294 5.21 27.53 -21.68
C LYS A 294 5.07 26.11 -21.13
N LEU A 295 4.27 25.93 -20.08
CA LEU A 295 3.99 24.60 -19.51
C LEU A 295 3.27 23.68 -20.51
N TYR A 296 2.32 24.20 -21.30
CA TYR A 296 1.66 23.42 -22.33
C TYR A 296 2.62 23.01 -23.46
N PHE A 297 3.51 23.91 -23.90
CA PHE A 297 4.56 23.58 -24.89
C PHE A 297 5.52 22.52 -24.37
N GLU A 298 6.01 22.67 -23.14
CA GLU A 298 6.85 21.66 -22.49
C GLU A 298 6.11 20.31 -22.39
N TYR A 299 4.82 20.32 -22.01
CA TYR A 299 4.01 19.11 -21.94
C TYR A 299 3.91 18.42 -23.30
N ILE A 300 3.59 19.15 -24.37
CA ILE A 300 3.47 18.60 -25.72
C ILE A 300 4.81 18.02 -26.16
N TYR A 301 5.89 18.77 -25.99
CA TYR A 301 7.23 18.36 -26.38
C TYR A 301 7.65 17.07 -25.68
N TYR A 302 7.52 16.99 -24.35
CA TYR A 302 7.95 15.81 -23.61
C TYR A 302 6.96 14.63 -23.67
N LYS A 303 5.71 14.87 -24.08
CA LYS A 303 4.70 13.81 -24.26
C LYS A 303 4.82 13.15 -25.62
N PHE A 304 5.03 13.93 -26.67
CA PHE A 304 4.89 13.48 -28.06
C PHE A 304 6.23 13.42 -28.81
N ILE A 305 7.16 14.33 -28.53
CA ILE A 305 8.41 14.48 -29.30
C ILE A 305 9.56 13.77 -28.58
N ASN A 306 9.89 14.22 -27.37
CA ASN A 306 10.99 13.68 -26.58
C ASN A 306 10.42 12.97 -25.35
N LYS A 307 10.09 11.68 -25.49
CA LYS A 307 9.56 10.81 -24.42
C LYS A 307 10.64 10.49 -23.37
N LYS A 308 11.30 11.53 -22.87
CA LYS A 308 12.34 11.46 -21.86
C LYS A 308 11.71 10.89 -20.59
N ASN A 309 12.11 9.67 -20.27
CA ASN A 309 12.02 9.20 -18.91
C ASN A 309 13.06 10.00 -18.12
N ILE A 310 12.64 10.63 -17.04
CA ILE A 310 13.63 11.12 -16.09
C ILE A 310 13.98 9.94 -15.22
N LYS A 311 15.22 9.47 -15.33
CA LYS A 311 15.89 8.95 -14.14
C LYS A 311 16.29 10.20 -13.37
N LEU A 312 15.59 10.49 -12.27
CA LEU A 312 16.03 11.49 -11.30
C LEU A 312 16.91 10.78 -10.28
#